data_AF-A0A7V9ZEL4-F1
#
_entry.id   AF-A0A7V9ZEL4-F1
#
_cell.length_a   1.000
_cell.length_b   1.000
_cell.length_c   1.000
_cell.angle_alpha   90.00
_cell.angle_beta   90.00
_cell.angle_gamma   90.00
#
_symmetry.space_group_name_H-M   'P 1'
#
loop_
_entity.id
_entity.type
_entity.pdbx_description
1 polymer ?
#
loop_
_entity_poly.entity_id
_entity_poly.type
_entity_poly.pdbx_seq_one_letter_code
_entity_poly.pdbx_strand_id
1 'polypeptide(L)'
;MKVIIAGSRTLNDPALVEDAARKSGFLISEVVCGCANGIDTLGDLWAQAHGTPVKHFPAGENFVLSADLGGFARNGEMAAYADALILIWNTVSGGSANMLQQARFQQRTRPFPIYQLVPSF
;
A
#
# COMPACT_ATOMS: atom_id res chain seq x y z
N MET A 1 -8.31 9.47 -7.22
CA MET A 1 -8.44 8.10 -6.70
C MET A 1 -7.74 8.03 -5.36
N LYS A 2 -8.33 7.36 -4.38
CA LYS A 2 -7.65 6.99 -3.13
C LYS A 2 -6.79 5.77 -3.41
N VAL A 3 -5.48 5.90 -3.29
CA VAL A 3 -4.54 4.85 -3.73
C VAL A 3 -3.73 4.35 -2.55
N ILE A 4 -3.74 3.04 -2.35
CA ILE A 4 -2.80 2.38 -1.45
C ILE A 4 -1.45 2.35 -2.14
N ILE A 5 -0.41 2.90 -1.50
CA ILE A 5 0.99 2.69 -1.90
C ILE A 5 1.61 1.80 -0.84
N ALA A 6 1.76 0.52 -1.15
CA ALA A 6 2.25 -0.48 -0.21
C ALA A 6 3.34 -1.35 -0.84
N GLY A 7 4.11 -2.04 -0.01
CA GLY A 7 5.20 -2.85 -0.51
C GLY A 7 6.09 -3.43 0.57
N SER A 8 7.25 -3.91 0.14
CA SER A 8 8.19 -4.62 1.03
C SER A 8 8.77 -3.67 2.08
N ARG A 9 8.86 -4.13 3.33
CA ARG A 9 9.39 -3.34 4.46
C ARG A 9 10.90 -3.05 4.39
N THR A 10 11.62 -3.79 3.55
CA THR A 10 13.08 -3.67 3.39
C THR A 10 13.49 -2.81 2.19
N LEU A 11 12.53 -2.37 1.38
CA LEU A 11 12.80 -1.49 0.24
C LEU A 11 12.70 -0.03 0.69
N ASN A 12 13.80 0.70 0.53
CA ASN A 12 13.96 2.07 1.02
C ASN A 12 14.43 3.05 -0.06
N ASP A 13 14.17 2.74 -1.34
CA ASP A 13 14.46 3.64 -2.46
C ASP A 13 13.21 4.45 -2.86
N PRO A 14 13.16 5.77 -2.58
CA PRO A 14 12.03 6.62 -2.95
C PRO A 14 11.75 6.65 -4.46
N ALA A 15 12.75 6.42 -5.30
CA ALA A 15 12.59 6.43 -6.76
C ALA A 15 11.63 5.33 -7.25
N LEU A 16 11.53 4.22 -6.51
CA LEU A 16 10.56 3.16 -6.82
C LEU A 16 9.12 3.66 -6.68
N VAL A 17 8.83 4.48 -5.67
CA VAL A 17 7.49 5.04 -5.45
C VAL A 17 7.15 6.05 -6.52
N GLU A 18 8.08 6.96 -6.82
CA GLU A 18 7.92 7.95 -7.89
C GLU A 18 7.65 7.29 -9.25
N ASP A 19 8.47 6.31 -9.61
CA ASP A 19 8.33 5.60 -10.87
C ASP A 19 7.03 4.79 -10.93
N ALA A 20 6.64 4.11 -9.85
CA ALA A 20 5.40 3.35 -9.80
C ALA A 20 4.16 4.25 -9.84
N ALA A 21 4.15 5.37 -9.11
CA ALA A 21 3.08 6.36 -9.15
C ALA A 21 2.88 6.88 -10.57
N ARG A 22 3.96 7.31 -11.23
CA ARG A 22 3.95 7.79 -12.61
C ARG A 22 3.52 6.71 -13.61
N LYS A 23 4.10 5.51 -13.57
CA LYS A 23 3.81 4.41 -14.51
C LYS A 23 2.43 3.79 -14.32
N SER A 24 1.86 3.88 -13.12
CA SER A 24 0.49 3.41 -12.86
C SER A 24 -0.55 4.18 -13.69
N GLY A 25 -0.26 5.44 -14.04
CA GLY A 25 -1.21 6.34 -14.70
C GLY A 25 -2.40 6.73 -13.80
N PHE A 26 -2.35 6.43 -12.50
CA PHE A 26 -3.42 6.77 -11.58
C PHE A 26 -3.39 8.26 -11.25
N LEU A 27 -4.57 8.90 -11.28
CA LEU A 27 -4.75 10.23 -10.72
C LEU A 27 -4.94 10.10 -9.21
N ILE A 28 -3.83 10.13 -8.47
CA ILE A 28 -3.81 9.96 -7.01
C ILE A 28 -4.31 11.25 -6.36
N SER A 29 -5.47 11.18 -5.69
CA SER A 29 -6.07 12.32 -4.98
C SER A 29 -5.93 12.20 -3.46
N GLU A 30 -5.58 11.01 -2.97
CA GLU A 30 -5.30 10.71 -1.57
C GLU A 30 -4.46 9.42 -1.52
N VAL A 31 -3.46 9.38 -0.64
CA VAL A 31 -2.68 8.17 -0.36
C VAL A 31 -3.23 7.48 0.89
N VAL A 32 -3.42 6.17 0.80
CA VAL A 32 -3.86 5.32 1.90
C VAL A 32 -2.64 4.60 2.47
N CYS A 33 -2.22 5.01 3.68
CA CYS A 33 -0.98 4.59 4.33
C CYS A 33 -1.27 3.64 5.51
N GLY A 34 -0.52 2.55 5.60
CA GLY A 34 -0.65 1.56 6.66
C GLY A 34 0.28 1.75 7.87
N CYS A 35 1.03 2.85 7.89
CA CYS A 35 2.06 3.18 8.89
C CYS A 35 3.12 2.09 9.07
N ALA A 36 3.50 1.40 8.00
CA ALA A 36 4.55 0.38 8.02
C ALA A 36 5.87 0.92 7.45
N ASN A 37 6.99 0.29 7.85
CA ASN A 37 8.31 0.60 7.30
C ASN A 37 8.40 0.30 5.79
N GLY A 38 9.41 0.86 5.13
CA GLY A 38 9.73 0.64 3.72
C GLY A 38 8.81 1.41 2.80
N ILE A 39 8.30 0.75 1.75
CA ILE A 39 7.48 1.38 0.70
C ILE A 39 6.27 2.14 1.25
N ASP A 40 5.63 1.66 2.32
CA ASP A 40 4.44 2.30 2.89
C ASP A 40 4.80 3.68 3.50
N THR A 41 5.91 3.75 4.24
CA THR A 41 6.50 5.03 4.70
C THR A 41 6.91 5.93 3.52
N LEU A 42 7.53 5.35 2.48
CA LEU A 42 7.92 6.11 1.30
C LEU A 42 6.71 6.66 0.52
N GLY A 43 5.58 5.94 0.52
CA GLY A 43 4.32 6.41 -0.07
C GLY A 43 3.75 7.61 0.67
N ASP A 44 3.82 7.62 2.00
CA ASP A 44 3.45 8.78 2.83
C ASP A 44 4.33 9.99 2.52
N LEU A 45 5.67 9.80 2.49
CA LEU A 45 6.61 10.86 2.14
C LEU A 45 6.39 11.39 0.72
N TRP A 46 6.11 10.50 -0.24
CA TRP A 46 5.76 10.90 -1.60
C TRP A 46 4.51 11.78 -1.62
N ALA A 47 3.47 11.42 -0.86
CA ALA A 47 2.24 12.20 -0.77
C ALA A 47 2.48 13.58 -0.19
N GLN A 48 3.25 13.67 0.91
CA GLN A 48 3.63 14.94 1.53
C GLN A 48 4.40 15.84 0.55
N ALA A 49 5.37 15.29 -0.17
CA ALA A 49 6.16 16.03 -1.17
C ALA A 49 5.30 16.57 -2.34
N HIS A 50 4.21 15.88 -2.67
CA HIS A 50 3.29 16.26 -3.75
C HIS A 50 2.05 17.02 -3.26
N GLY A 51 1.97 17.38 -1.97
CA GLY A 51 0.79 18.04 -1.39
C GLY A 51 -0.49 17.20 -1.47
N THR A 52 -0.35 15.88 -1.57
CA THR A 52 -1.45 14.92 -1.64
C THR A 52 -1.88 14.52 -0.22
N PRO A 53 -3.18 14.60 0.13
CA PRO A 53 -3.68 14.14 1.43
C PRO A 53 -3.33 12.69 1.72
N VAL A 54 -3.12 12.37 3.00
CA VAL A 54 -2.83 11.00 3.46
C VAL A 54 -3.87 10.58 4.48
N LYS A 55 -4.41 9.37 4.30
CA LYS A 55 -5.23 8.69 5.29
C LYS A 55 -4.41 7.56 5.92
N HIS A 56 -4.09 7.71 7.20
CA HIS A 56 -3.35 6.72 7.98
C HIS A 56 -4.28 5.65 8.58
N PHE A 57 -3.85 4.39 8.47
CA PHE A 57 -4.46 3.20 9.04
C PHE A 57 -3.40 2.48 9.89
N PRO A 58 -3.12 2.96 11.12
CA PRO A 58 -2.18 2.27 12.00
C PRO A 58 -2.72 0.89 12.39
N ALA A 59 -1.84 -0.09 12.59
CA ALA A 59 -2.26 -1.36 13.18
C ALA A 59 -2.75 -1.09 14.62
N GLY A 60 -3.93 -1.62 14.97
CA GLY A 60 -4.50 -1.42 16.31
C GLY A 60 -3.62 -2.03 17.41
N GLU A 61 -3.54 -1.36 18.56
CA GLU A 61 -2.76 -1.80 19.73
C GLU A 61 -3.29 -3.12 20.34
N ASN A 62 -4.55 -3.48 20.08
CA ASN A 62 -5.23 -4.66 20.65
C ASN A 62 -4.87 -6.00 19.97
N PHE A 63 -4.04 -6.02 18.93
CA PHE A 63 -3.58 -7.27 18.29
C PHE A 63 -2.37 -7.88 19.00
N VAL A 64 -2.44 -7.94 20.32
CA VAL A 64 -1.37 -8.38 21.25
C VAL A 64 -0.98 -9.86 21.04
N LEU A 65 -1.82 -10.66 20.37
CA LEU A 65 -1.57 -12.07 20.13
C LEU A 65 -0.66 -12.34 18.90
N SER A 66 -0.63 -11.45 17.89
CA SER A 66 0.44 -11.37 16.89
C SER A 66 0.33 -10.08 16.05
N ALA A 67 1.46 -9.40 15.85
CA ALA A 67 1.55 -8.18 15.04
C ALA A 67 1.09 -8.39 13.58
N ASP A 68 1.22 -9.61 13.06
CA ASP A 68 0.82 -9.97 11.70
C ASP A 68 -0.70 -10.01 11.52
N LEU A 69 -1.45 -10.52 12.51
CA LEU A 69 -2.91 -10.53 12.46
C LEU A 69 -3.49 -9.11 12.45
N GLY A 70 -2.92 -8.22 13.27
CA GLY A 70 -3.29 -6.81 13.26
C GLY A 70 -2.97 -6.11 11.95
N GLY A 71 -1.81 -6.43 11.34
CA GLY A 71 -1.45 -5.94 10.02
C GLY A 71 -2.42 -6.39 8.91
N PHE A 72 -2.88 -7.66 8.96
CA PHE A 72 -3.80 -8.18 7.94
C PHE A 72 -5.21 -7.62 8.06
N ALA A 73 -5.72 -7.44 9.28
CA ALA A 73 -7.01 -6.78 9.49
C ALA A 73 -6.99 -5.34 8.93
N ARG A 74 -5.93 -4.60 9.26
CA ARG A 74 -5.67 -3.26 8.74
C ARG A 74 -5.57 -3.22 7.21
N ASN A 75 -4.91 -4.19 6.57
CA ASN A 75 -4.86 -4.29 5.11
C ASN A 75 -6.27 -4.45 4.50
N GLY A 76 -7.15 -5.20 5.17
CA GLY A 76 -8.56 -5.33 4.78
C GLY A 76 -9.29 -3.99 4.84
N GLU A 77 -9.12 -3.22 5.91
CA GLU A 77 -9.69 -1.88 6.08
C GLU A 77 -9.20 -0.91 5.00
N MET A 78 -7.88 -0.90 4.72
CA MET A 78 -7.29 -0.10 3.65
C MET A 78 -7.89 -0.47 2.29
N ALA A 79 -7.99 -1.77 1.97
CA ALA A 79 -8.57 -2.23 0.70
C ALA A 79 -10.05 -1.87 0.56
N ALA A 80 -10.82 -1.95 1.65
CA ALA A 80 -12.22 -1.54 1.66
C ALA A 80 -12.39 -0.03 1.42
N TYR A 81 -11.47 0.78 1.93
CA TYR A 81 -11.51 2.25 1.82
C TYR A 81 -11.01 2.79 0.47
N ALA A 82 -9.97 2.16 -0.09
CA ALA A 82 -9.27 2.67 -1.27
C ALA A 82 -9.98 2.38 -2.60
N ASP A 83 -9.54 3.05 -3.66
CA ASP A 83 -9.99 2.84 -5.03
C ASP A 83 -9.02 1.97 -5.86
N ALA A 84 -7.73 1.98 -5.51
CA ALA A 84 -6.69 1.27 -6.24
C ALA A 84 -5.49 0.87 -5.35
N LEU A 85 -4.63 0.00 -5.86
CA LEU A 85 -3.37 -0.41 -5.23
C LEU A 85 -2.19 -0.21 -6.18
N ILE A 86 -1.14 0.45 -5.67
CA ILE A 86 0.22 0.38 -6.18
C ILE A 86 1.03 -0.50 -5.22
N LEU A 87 1.54 -1.62 -5.72
CA LEU A 87 2.29 -2.59 -4.93
C LEU A 87 3.73 -2.70 -5.42
N ILE A 88 4.69 -2.32 -4.58
CA ILE A 88 6.13 -2.42 -4.88
C ILE A 88 6.73 -3.53 -4.03
N TRP A 89 6.89 -4.72 -4.61
CA TRP A 89 7.07 -5.94 -3.84
C TRP A 89 8.18 -6.83 -4.39
N ASN A 90 9.08 -7.25 -3.50
CA ASN A 90 10.18 -8.17 -3.79
C ASN A 90 9.77 -9.65 -3.71
N THR A 91 8.47 -9.94 -3.76
CA THR A 91 7.85 -11.28 -3.65
C THR A 91 8.01 -12.03 -2.32
N VAL A 92 8.74 -11.48 -1.33
CA VAL A 92 9.01 -12.16 -0.05
C VAL A 92 8.06 -11.74 1.08
N SER A 93 7.72 -10.44 1.16
CA SER A 93 6.92 -9.93 2.30
C SER A 93 5.49 -10.51 2.37
N GLY A 94 5.18 -11.25 3.45
CA GLY A 94 3.83 -11.78 3.71
C GLY A 94 2.76 -10.70 3.89
N GLY A 95 3.12 -9.55 4.47
CA GLY A 95 2.24 -8.38 4.58
C GLY A 95 1.82 -7.83 3.22
N SER A 96 2.77 -7.70 2.28
CA SER A 96 2.50 -7.28 0.90
C SER A 96 1.67 -8.31 0.13
N ALA A 97 1.95 -9.60 0.33
CA ALA A 97 1.14 -10.68 -0.25
C ALA A 97 -0.32 -10.62 0.22
N ASN A 98 -0.54 -10.39 1.52
CA ASN A 98 -1.88 -10.21 2.08
C ASN A 98 -2.56 -8.94 1.51
N MET A 99 -1.85 -7.81 1.40
CA MET A 99 -2.42 -6.59 0.80
C MET A 99 -2.88 -6.84 -0.65
N LEU A 100 -2.10 -7.57 -1.46
CA LEU A 100 -2.48 -7.97 -2.82
C LEU A 100 -3.74 -8.85 -2.83
N GLN A 101 -3.84 -9.79 -1.88
CA GLN A 101 -5.01 -10.65 -1.72
C GLN A 101 -6.26 -9.82 -1.41
N GLN A 102 -6.18 -8.86 -0.49
CA GLN A 102 -7.30 -7.97 -0.14
C GLN A 102 -7.73 -7.12 -1.33
N ALA A 103 -6.79 -6.56 -2.11
CA ALA A 103 -7.10 -5.82 -3.32
C ALA A 103 -7.82 -6.70 -4.38
N ARG A 104 -7.35 -7.93 -4.58
CA ARG A 104 -8.02 -8.91 -5.46
C ARG A 104 -9.41 -9.30 -4.96
N PHE A 105 -9.64 -9.31 -3.65
CA PHE A 105 -10.97 -9.53 -3.10
C PHE A 105 -11.93 -8.41 -3.50
N GLN A 106 -11.49 -7.14 -3.45
CA GLN A 106 -12.30 -5.99 -3.90
C GLN A 106 -12.67 -6.08 -5.39
N GLN A 107 -11.79 -6.62 -6.24
CA GLN A 107 -12.06 -6.83 -7.67
C GLN A 107 -13.28 -7.72 -7.95
N ARG A 108 -13.73 -8.53 -6.97
CA ARG A 108 -14.92 -9.39 -7.11
C ARG A 108 -16.23 -8.60 -7.09
N THR A 109 -16.24 -7.41 -6.50
CA THR A 109 -17.46 -6.62 -6.28
C THR A 109 -17.42 -5.25 -6.95
N ARG A 110 -16.23 -4.75 -7.32
CA ARG A 110 -16.07 -3.45 -8.00
C ARG A 110 -14.75 -3.37 -8.78
N PRO A 111 -14.61 -2.45 -9.74
CA PRO A 111 -13.30 -2.13 -10.32
C PRO A 111 -12.32 -1.71 -9.22
N PHE A 112 -11.18 -2.38 -9.17
CA PHE A 112 -10.09 -2.07 -8.26
C PHE A 112 -8.77 -2.30 -9.01
N PRO A 113 -8.25 -1.30 -9.74
CA PRO A 113 -7.03 -1.46 -10.50
C PRO A 113 -5.82 -1.67 -9.57
N ILE A 114 -4.90 -2.51 -10.03
CA ILE A 114 -3.69 -2.88 -9.29
C ILE A 114 -2.50 -2.68 -10.23
N TYR A 115 -1.58 -1.81 -9.84
CA TYR A 115 -0.27 -1.68 -10.46
C TYR A 115 0.76 -2.41 -9.59
N GLN A 116 1.58 -3.28 -10.18
CA GLN A 116 2.63 -4.01 -9.46
C GLN A 116 3.99 -3.69 -10.08
N LEU A 117 4.95 -3.34 -9.21
CA LEU A 117 6.36 -3.18 -9.55
C LEU A 117 7.17 -4.22 -8.76
N VAL A 118 7.90 -5.07 -9.48
CA VAL A 118 8.87 -6.01 -8.92
C VAL A 118 10.25 -5.51 -9.31
N PRO A 119 11.01 -4.87 -8.40
CA PRO A 119 12.34 -4.38 -8.72
C PRO A 119 13.30 -5.54 -8.98
N SER A 120 14.12 -5.43 -10.02
CA SER A 120 15.27 -6.32 -10.23
C SER A 120 16.46 -5.78 -9.44
N PHE A 121 17.00 -6.59 -8.54
CA PHE A 121 18.25 -6.32 -7.81
C PHE A 121 19.40 -7.12 -8.40
#